data_AF-A0A225UT02-F1
#
_entry.id   AF-A0A225UT02-F1
#
_cell.length_a   1.000
_cell.length_b   1.000
_cell.length_c   1.000
_cell.angle_alpha   90.00
_cell.angle_beta   90.00
_cell.angle_gamma   90.00
#
_symmetry.space_group_name_H-M   'P 1'
#
loop_
_entity.id
_entity.type
_entity.pdbx_description
1 polymer ?
#
loop_
_entity_poly.entity_id
_entity_poly.type
_entity_poly.pdbx_seq_one_letter_code
_entity_poly.pdbx_strand_id
1 'polypeptide(L)'
;MTIAEQRFLQWLRDNGATFPKLQWPTTTPNGLRGAVALEDIATDEPMICVPRSLLISEHLCWQDPQLQCVYRDNRDVFTRDDPVLTLFIMRELVLGERSFFHPYLSILPYPESVQDWDVDELRELHDDRLVAAAARRSSEINVYYDRVMTRLQQKYPGEFPETLYTLDKFRFAWKTIQARTFGRRLPWTALVPFADCLNHSNVATKYDFDVDENGMFRLYPSSSTCFAKGEEVFNS
;
A
#
# COMPACT_ATOMS: atom_id res chain seq x y z
N MET A 1 -5.07 0.74 20.39
CA MET A 1 -5.02 1.75 19.33
C MET A 1 -4.03 2.83 19.72
N THR A 2 -3.04 3.09 18.88
CA THR A 2 -1.99 4.10 19.05
C THR A 2 -2.47 5.50 18.63
N ILE A 3 -1.69 6.54 18.94
CA ILE A 3 -1.97 7.92 18.48
C ILE A 3 -1.95 8.00 16.95
N ALA A 4 -1.02 7.31 16.29
CA ALA A 4 -0.93 7.29 14.82
C ALA A 4 -2.19 6.68 14.19
N GLU A 5 -2.69 5.58 14.75
CA GLU A 5 -3.93 4.93 14.29
C GLU A 5 -5.16 5.82 14.50
N GLN A 6 -5.23 6.57 15.61
CA GLN A 6 -6.29 7.55 15.83
C GLN A 6 -6.25 8.67 14.77
N ARG A 7 -5.06 9.21 14.48
CA ARG A 7 -4.88 10.25 13.45
C ARG A 7 -5.25 9.73 12.06
N PHE A 8 -4.87 8.49 11.75
CA PHE A 8 -5.23 7.85 10.49
C PHE A 8 -6.75 7.70 10.33
N LEU A 9 -7.45 7.17 11.33
CA LEU A 9 -8.90 7.02 11.29
C LEU A 9 -9.61 8.37 11.21
N GLN A 10 -9.10 9.39 11.90
CA GLN A 10 -9.64 10.75 11.80
C GLN A 10 -9.44 11.31 10.39
N TRP A 11 -8.22 11.21 9.84
CA TRP A 11 -7.90 11.65 8.49
C TRP A 11 -8.78 10.98 7.43
N LEU A 12 -9.04 9.68 7.54
CA LEU A 12 -9.97 8.97 6.65
C LEU A 12 -11.37 9.60 6.68
N ARG A 13 -11.93 9.82 7.88
CA ARG A 13 -13.29 10.38 8.06
C ARG A 13 -13.38 11.82 7.57
N ASP A 14 -12.39 12.64 7.93
CA ASP A 14 -12.32 14.05 7.52
C ASP A 14 -12.26 14.21 6.01
N ASN A 15 -11.72 13.21 5.30
CA ASN A 15 -11.62 13.20 3.86
C ASN A 15 -12.68 12.33 3.16
N GLY A 16 -13.75 11.93 3.86
CA GLY A 16 -14.93 11.32 3.26
C GLY A 16 -14.90 9.81 3.05
N ALA A 17 -13.94 9.09 3.65
CA ALA A 17 -13.97 7.63 3.67
C ALA A 17 -15.02 7.12 4.68
N THR A 18 -15.72 6.04 4.32
CA THR A 18 -16.78 5.45 5.14
C THR A 18 -16.58 3.95 5.34
N PHE A 19 -16.74 3.48 6.57
CA PHE A 19 -16.59 2.08 6.97
C PHE A 19 -17.44 1.80 8.23
N PRO A 20 -18.77 2.03 8.17
CA PRO A 20 -19.61 2.18 9.35
C PRO A 20 -19.71 0.93 10.22
N LYS A 21 -19.58 -0.26 9.61
CA LYS A 21 -19.69 -1.55 10.29
C LYS A 21 -18.33 -2.15 10.66
N LEU A 22 -17.24 -1.40 10.56
CA LEU A 22 -15.90 -1.91 10.83
C LEU A 22 -15.26 -1.23 12.04
N GLN A 23 -14.75 -2.05 12.94
CA GLN A 23 -13.83 -1.60 13.98
C GLN A 23 -12.41 -2.05 13.63
N TRP A 24 -11.52 -1.07 13.56
CA TRP A 24 -10.09 -1.28 13.38
C TRP A 24 -9.33 -0.18 14.15
N PRO A 25 -8.14 -0.46 14.68
CA PRO A 25 -7.52 -1.79 14.75
C PRO A 25 -8.15 -2.61 15.88
N THR A 26 -8.23 -3.93 15.69
CA THR A 26 -8.47 -4.88 16.76
C THR A 26 -7.42 -5.98 16.75
N THR A 27 -7.22 -6.61 17.91
CA THR A 27 -6.50 -7.89 17.99
C THR A 27 -7.47 -8.99 17.60
N THR A 28 -7.14 -9.73 16.56
CA THR A 28 -7.92 -10.85 16.03
C THR A 28 -7.65 -12.12 16.85
N PRO A 29 -8.45 -13.19 16.71
CA PRO A 29 -8.26 -14.42 17.49
C PRO A 29 -6.88 -15.08 17.34
N ASN A 30 -6.19 -14.86 16.20
CA ASN A 30 -4.83 -15.31 15.95
C ASN A 30 -3.74 -14.35 16.50
N GLY A 31 -4.13 -13.31 17.24
CA GLY A 31 -3.21 -12.34 17.86
C GLY A 31 -2.72 -11.25 16.91
N LEU A 32 -3.17 -11.22 15.66
CA LEU A 32 -2.73 -10.23 14.67
C LEU A 32 -3.57 -8.95 14.75
N ARG A 33 -3.08 -7.89 14.09
CA ARG A 33 -3.87 -6.67 13.86
C ARG A 33 -4.84 -6.96 12.73
N GLY A 34 -6.12 -6.64 12.90
CA GLY A 34 -7.14 -6.77 11.86
C GLY A 34 -8.35 -5.88 12.12
N ALA A 35 -9.42 -6.13 11.36
CA ALA A 35 -10.70 -5.45 11.50
C ALA A 35 -11.81 -6.44 11.87
N VAL A 36 -12.76 -6.04 12.71
CA VAL A 36 -13.95 -6.85 13.03
C VAL A 36 -15.23 -6.13 12.66
N ALA A 37 -16.24 -6.92 12.32
CA ALA A 37 -17.58 -6.44 12.04
C ALA A 37 -18.28 -6.00 13.34
N LEU A 38 -18.76 -4.75 13.37
CA LEU A 38 -19.59 -4.20 14.46
C LEU A 38 -21.05 -4.63 14.35
N GLU A 39 -21.48 -4.93 13.13
CA GLU A 39 -22.80 -5.39 12.72
C GLU A 39 -22.64 -6.36 11.55
N ASP A 40 -23.67 -7.15 11.25
CA ASP A 40 -23.66 -8.06 10.11
C ASP A 40 -23.44 -7.29 8.80
N ILE A 41 -22.51 -7.76 7.97
CA ILE A 41 -22.20 -7.23 6.64
C ILE A 41 -22.68 -8.25 5.62
N ALA A 42 -23.71 -7.88 4.86
CA ALA A 42 -24.30 -8.76 3.86
C ALA A 42 -23.41 -8.88 2.60
N THR A 43 -23.61 -9.95 1.83
CA THR A 43 -23.06 -10.05 0.47
C THR A 43 -23.51 -8.84 -0.36
N ASP A 44 -22.59 -8.28 -1.16
CA ASP A 44 -22.79 -7.09 -2.00
C ASP A 44 -23.08 -5.79 -1.23
N GLU A 45 -22.98 -5.80 0.10
CA GLU A 45 -22.98 -4.58 0.93
C GLU A 45 -21.59 -3.92 0.91
N PRO A 46 -21.47 -2.62 0.60
CA PRO A 46 -20.18 -1.93 0.68
C PRO A 46 -19.69 -1.87 2.14
N MET A 47 -18.58 -2.53 2.44
CA MET A 47 -17.97 -2.53 3.77
C MET A 47 -16.93 -1.40 3.94
N ILE A 48 -16.32 -0.95 2.85
CA ILE A 48 -15.38 0.18 2.81
C ILE A 48 -15.67 1.01 1.56
N CYS A 49 -15.76 2.34 1.71
CA CYS A 49 -15.74 3.30 0.61
C CYS A 49 -14.61 4.32 0.84
N VAL A 50 -13.74 4.50 -0.14
CA VAL A 50 -12.58 5.41 -0.07
C VAL A 50 -12.61 6.37 -1.27
N PRO A 51 -12.66 7.70 -1.04
CA PRO A 51 -12.58 8.68 -2.13
C PRO A 51 -11.28 8.57 -2.91
N ARG A 52 -11.35 8.81 -4.23
CA ARG A 52 -10.20 8.82 -5.16
C ARG A 52 -9.02 9.67 -4.64
N SER A 53 -9.31 10.80 -3.99
CA SER A 53 -8.30 11.71 -3.45
C SER A 53 -7.40 11.08 -2.37
N LEU A 54 -7.83 9.97 -1.75
CA LEU A 54 -7.04 9.26 -0.74
C LEU A 54 -6.21 8.11 -1.32
N LEU A 55 -6.42 7.74 -2.59
CA LEU A 55 -5.66 6.64 -3.20
C LEU A 55 -4.27 7.13 -3.64
N ILE A 56 -3.21 6.49 -3.18
CA ILE A 56 -1.87 6.68 -3.76
C ILE A 56 -1.80 5.79 -5.01
N SER A 57 -2.02 6.41 -6.16
CA SER A 57 -2.18 5.72 -7.43
C SER A 57 -1.14 6.11 -8.45
N GLU A 58 -0.92 5.24 -9.45
CA GLU A 58 -0.10 5.60 -10.60
C GLU A 58 -0.60 6.90 -11.25
N HIS A 59 -1.93 7.04 -11.41
CA HIS A 59 -2.57 8.24 -11.95
C HIS A 59 -2.25 9.50 -11.15
N LEU A 60 -2.38 9.44 -9.81
CA LEU A 60 -2.01 10.54 -8.91
C LEU A 60 -0.53 10.90 -9.07
N CYS A 61 0.36 9.90 -9.10
CA CYS A 61 1.80 10.12 -9.22
C CYS A 61 2.14 10.86 -10.53
N TRP A 62 1.60 10.41 -11.65
CA TRP A 62 1.85 11.04 -12.96
C TRP A 62 1.28 12.46 -13.10
N GLN A 63 0.33 12.84 -12.24
CA GLN A 63 -0.26 14.17 -12.17
C GLN A 63 0.33 15.03 -11.06
N ASP A 64 1.21 14.48 -10.22
CA ASP A 64 1.80 15.22 -9.10
C ASP A 64 2.54 16.47 -9.62
N PRO A 65 2.22 17.68 -9.12
CA PRO A 65 2.80 18.90 -9.66
C PRO A 65 4.33 18.95 -9.60
N GLN A 66 4.94 18.30 -8.60
CA GLN A 66 6.38 18.28 -8.38
C GLN A 66 7.07 17.15 -9.16
N LEU A 67 6.47 15.95 -9.18
CA LEU A 67 7.11 14.76 -9.75
C LEU A 67 6.73 14.50 -11.22
N GLN A 68 5.66 15.10 -11.75
CA GLN A 68 5.23 14.86 -13.14
C GLN A 68 6.34 15.08 -14.18
N CYS A 69 7.13 16.15 -14.01
CA CYS A 69 8.24 16.46 -14.92
C CYS A 69 9.33 15.40 -14.79
N VAL A 70 9.69 15.05 -13.55
CA VAL A 70 10.69 14.02 -13.22
C VAL A 70 10.34 12.69 -13.88
N TYR A 71 9.07 12.26 -13.81
CA TYR A 71 8.64 11.03 -14.45
C TYR A 71 8.70 11.11 -15.98
N ARG A 72 8.17 12.18 -16.57
CA ARG A 72 8.13 12.37 -18.04
C ARG A 72 9.52 12.40 -18.66
N ASP A 73 10.45 13.05 -17.98
CA ASP A 73 11.83 13.25 -18.38
C ASP A 73 12.69 11.99 -18.27
N ASN A 74 12.23 10.97 -17.54
CA ASN A 74 13.01 9.76 -17.21
C ASN A 74 12.16 8.49 -17.42
N ARG A 75 11.34 8.49 -18.48
CA ARG A 75 10.46 7.36 -18.85
C ARG A 75 11.21 6.04 -19.04
N ASP A 76 12.50 6.07 -19.36
CA ASP A 76 13.32 4.88 -19.49
C ASP A 76 13.59 4.19 -18.14
N VAL A 77 13.51 4.93 -17.03
CA VAL A 77 13.64 4.38 -15.66
C VAL A 77 12.26 4.14 -15.03
N PHE A 78 11.32 5.07 -15.24
CA PHE A 78 9.94 4.97 -14.76
C PHE A 78 9.04 4.26 -15.79
N THR A 79 9.38 3.00 -16.09
CA THR A 79 8.70 2.17 -17.10
C THR A 79 7.55 1.33 -16.56
N ARG A 80 7.45 1.21 -15.24
CA ARG A 80 6.48 0.38 -14.51
C ARG A 80 5.90 1.18 -13.35
N ASP A 81 4.78 0.71 -12.84
CA ASP A 81 4.08 1.32 -11.70
C ASP A 81 4.96 1.32 -10.44
N ASP A 82 5.67 0.22 -10.17
CA ASP A 82 6.51 0.04 -8.97
C ASP A 82 7.50 1.21 -8.74
N PRO A 83 8.40 1.60 -9.67
CA PRO A 83 9.31 2.73 -9.47
C PRO A 83 8.59 4.10 -9.41
N VAL A 84 7.45 4.25 -10.10
CA VAL A 84 6.65 5.49 -10.06
C VAL A 84 6.09 5.71 -8.66
N LEU A 85 5.36 4.71 -8.13
CA LEU A 85 4.79 4.76 -6.79
C LEU A 85 5.90 4.83 -5.73
N THR A 86 7.02 4.12 -5.93
CA THR A 86 8.13 4.12 -4.97
C THR A 86 8.71 5.52 -4.77
N LEU A 87 8.99 6.25 -5.85
CA LEU A 87 9.52 7.62 -5.72
C LEU A 87 8.51 8.55 -5.02
N PHE A 88 7.22 8.41 -5.34
CA PHE A 88 6.16 9.18 -4.70
C PHE A 88 6.13 8.93 -3.19
N ILE A 89 6.09 7.67 -2.77
CA ILE A 89 6.07 7.30 -1.35
C ILE A 89 7.34 7.78 -0.64
N MET A 90 8.52 7.65 -1.27
CA MET A 90 9.77 8.19 -0.70
C MET A 90 9.67 9.71 -0.48
N ARG A 91 9.15 10.46 -1.45
CA ARG A 91 8.93 11.91 -1.33
C ARG A 91 7.97 12.22 -0.17
N GLU A 92 6.85 11.51 -0.07
CA GLU A 92 5.90 11.67 1.04
C GLU A 92 6.54 11.38 2.41
N LEU A 93 7.35 10.32 2.53
CA LEU A 93 8.07 9.99 3.75
C LEU A 93 9.08 11.07 4.14
N VAL A 94 9.77 11.67 3.17
CA VAL A 94 10.70 12.79 3.39
C VAL A 94 9.97 14.05 3.84
N LEU A 95 8.74 14.29 3.35
CA LEU A 95 7.92 15.41 3.80
C LEU A 95 7.47 15.28 5.26
N GLY A 96 7.32 14.05 5.77
CA GLY A 96 6.87 13.77 7.13
C GLY A 96 5.48 14.34 7.39
N GLU A 97 5.26 15.01 8.51
CA GLU A 97 3.99 15.65 8.89
C GLU A 97 3.47 16.69 7.87
N ARG A 98 4.28 17.14 6.92
CA ARG A 98 3.82 18.01 5.80
C ARG A 98 3.15 17.25 4.66
N SER A 99 3.29 15.92 4.63
CA SER A 99 2.63 15.06 3.64
C SER A 99 1.15 14.93 3.97
N PHE A 100 0.29 15.09 2.96
CA PHE A 100 -1.14 14.79 3.08
C PHE A 100 -1.38 13.32 3.46
N PHE A 101 -0.51 12.42 2.98
CA PHE A 101 -0.58 10.99 3.23
C PHE A 101 0.13 10.55 4.52
N HIS A 102 0.69 11.48 5.29
CA HIS A 102 1.42 11.14 6.51
C HIS A 102 0.62 10.29 7.51
N PRO A 103 -0.67 10.57 7.78
CA PRO A 103 -1.46 9.72 8.67
C PRO A 103 -1.56 8.27 8.20
N TYR A 104 -1.68 8.05 6.89
CA TYR A 104 -1.70 6.71 6.31
C TYR A 104 -0.32 6.03 6.37
N LEU A 105 0.73 6.71 5.89
CA LEU A 105 2.07 6.12 5.85
C LEU A 105 2.62 5.79 7.25
N SER A 106 2.19 6.53 8.29
CA SER A 106 2.65 6.33 9.67
C SER A 106 2.08 5.09 10.36
N ILE A 107 1.02 4.47 9.83
CA ILE A 107 0.42 3.26 10.42
C ILE A 107 0.84 1.97 9.70
N LEU A 108 1.58 2.10 8.60
CA LEU A 108 2.04 0.98 7.81
C LEU A 108 3.18 0.26 8.55
N PRO A 109 3.08 -1.06 8.76
CA PRO A 109 4.22 -1.81 9.27
C PRO A 109 5.32 -1.85 8.21
N TYR A 110 6.57 -2.04 8.65
CA TYR A 110 7.61 -2.42 7.70
C TYR A 110 7.21 -3.78 7.09
N PRO A 111 7.07 -3.89 5.76
CA PRO A 111 6.64 -5.14 5.16
C PRO A 111 7.72 -6.21 5.37
N GLU A 112 7.32 -7.42 5.71
CA GLU A 112 8.23 -8.57 5.90
C GLU A 112 7.90 -9.65 4.87
N SER A 113 8.93 -10.33 4.40
CA SER A 113 8.82 -11.40 3.41
C SER A 113 10.02 -12.32 3.49
N VAL A 114 9.96 -13.46 2.81
CA VAL A 114 11.07 -14.44 2.75
C VAL A 114 12.41 -13.84 2.28
N GLN A 115 12.41 -12.71 1.58
CA GLN A 115 13.65 -12.05 1.14
C GLN A 115 14.41 -11.35 2.29
N ASP A 116 13.76 -11.19 3.45
CA ASP A 116 14.31 -10.55 4.64
C ASP A 116 14.85 -11.57 5.66
N TRP A 117 14.64 -12.87 5.38
CA TRP A 117 15.07 -13.96 6.23
C TRP A 117 16.59 -14.09 6.27
N ASP A 118 17.11 -14.47 7.43
CA ASP A 118 18.51 -14.81 7.57
C ASP A 118 18.85 -16.16 6.91
N VAL A 119 20.14 -16.51 6.92
CA VAL A 119 20.63 -17.73 6.25
C VAL A 119 20.06 -19.00 6.87
N ASP A 120 19.82 -19.02 8.18
CA ASP A 120 19.30 -20.19 8.88
C ASP A 120 17.79 -20.33 8.63
N GLU A 121 17.04 -19.23 8.66
CA GLU A 121 15.63 -19.18 8.28
C GLU A 121 15.42 -19.61 6.82
N LEU A 122 16.27 -19.14 5.89
CA LEU A 122 16.20 -19.55 4.49
C LEU A 122 16.47 -21.05 4.30
N ARG A 123 17.29 -21.68 5.15
CA ARG A 123 17.52 -23.14 5.08
C ARG A 123 16.26 -23.94 5.40
N GLU A 124 15.38 -23.42 6.25
CA GLU A 124 14.11 -24.08 6.60
C GLU A 124 13.14 -24.18 5.41
N LEU A 125 13.38 -23.44 4.32
CA LEU A 125 12.63 -23.62 3.08
C LEU A 125 12.86 -24.99 2.45
N HIS A 126 14.02 -25.62 2.71
CA HIS A 126 14.45 -26.89 2.12
C HIS A 126 14.30 -26.94 0.58
N ASP A 127 14.38 -25.78 -0.09
CA ASP A 127 14.25 -25.62 -1.54
C ASP A 127 15.22 -24.53 -2.03
N ASP A 128 16.29 -24.95 -2.68
CA ASP A 128 17.33 -24.07 -3.22
C ASP A 128 16.78 -23.06 -4.24
N ARG A 129 15.68 -23.38 -4.94
CA ARG A 129 15.07 -22.47 -5.92
C ARG A 129 14.36 -21.33 -5.20
N LEU A 130 13.68 -21.60 -4.09
CA LEU A 130 13.04 -20.58 -3.26
C LEU A 130 14.10 -19.69 -2.59
N VAL A 131 15.16 -20.28 -2.04
CA VAL A 131 16.31 -19.53 -1.49
C VAL A 131 16.92 -18.61 -2.55
N ALA A 132 17.20 -19.13 -3.74
CA ALA A 132 17.73 -18.32 -4.84
C ALA A 132 16.74 -17.24 -5.31
N ALA A 133 15.44 -17.50 -5.28
CA ALA A 133 14.42 -16.51 -5.61
C ALA A 133 14.36 -15.37 -4.60
N ALA A 134 14.42 -15.67 -3.30
CA ALA A 134 14.48 -14.69 -2.23
C ALA A 134 15.71 -13.77 -2.37
N ALA A 135 16.89 -14.36 -2.60
CA ALA A 135 18.13 -13.61 -2.82
C ALA A 135 18.08 -12.72 -4.07
N ARG A 136 17.51 -13.22 -5.18
CA ARG A 136 17.30 -12.42 -6.40
C ARG A 136 16.40 -11.22 -6.14
N ARG A 137 15.28 -11.41 -5.43
CA ARG A 137 14.32 -10.33 -5.15
C ARG A 137 14.94 -9.21 -4.33
N SER A 138 15.70 -9.56 -3.27
CA SER A 138 16.45 -8.58 -2.47
C SER A 138 17.46 -7.79 -3.32
N SER A 139 18.19 -8.49 -4.20
CA SER A 139 19.16 -7.86 -5.10
C SER A 139 18.52 -6.93 -6.12
N GLU A 140 17.37 -7.30 -6.68
CA GLU A 140 16.63 -6.49 -7.65
C GLU A 140 16.26 -5.12 -7.07
N ILE A 141 15.82 -5.05 -5.81
CA ILE A 141 15.43 -3.78 -5.17
C ILE A 141 16.63 -2.82 -5.12
N ASN A 142 17.83 -3.32 -4.78
CA ASN A 142 19.05 -2.51 -4.73
C ASN A 142 19.42 -2.00 -6.14
N VAL A 143 19.36 -2.87 -7.15
CA VAL A 143 19.64 -2.48 -8.54
C VAL A 143 18.66 -1.41 -9.02
N TYR A 144 17.37 -1.52 -8.69
CA TYR A 144 16.38 -0.48 -9.02
C TYR A 144 16.66 0.83 -8.29
N TYR A 145 17.00 0.78 -7.00
CA TYR A 145 17.39 1.96 -6.24
C TYR A 145 18.57 2.68 -6.88
N ASP A 146 19.67 1.97 -7.14
CA ASP A 146 20.88 2.56 -7.72
C ASP A 146 20.57 3.18 -9.09
N ARG A 147 19.80 2.47 -9.93
CA ARG A 147 19.40 2.95 -11.25
C ARG A 147 18.56 4.23 -11.17
N VAL A 148 17.56 4.27 -10.30
CA VAL A 148 16.67 5.42 -10.11
C VAL A 148 17.46 6.59 -9.54
N MET A 149 18.15 6.40 -8.43
CA MET A 149 18.83 7.48 -7.72
C MET A 149 20.00 8.05 -8.51
N THR A 150 20.79 7.22 -9.19
CA THR A 150 21.85 7.69 -10.10
C THR A 150 21.27 8.61 -11.17
N ARG A 151 20.16 8.21 -11.80
CA ARG A 151 19.51 9.04 -12.83
C ARG A 151 19.00 10.35 -12.26
N LEU A 152 18.33 10.31 -11.11
CA LEU A 152 17.75 11.50 -10.50
C LEU A 152 18.82 12.49 -10.04
N GLN A 153 19.92 12.03 -9.46
CA GLN A 153 21.02 12.89 -9.05
C GLN A 153 21.73 13.56 -10.22
N GLN A 154 21.87 12.85 -11.35
CA GLN A 154 22.47 13.41 -12.56
C GLN A 154 21.61 14.50 -13.19
N LYS A 155 20.28 14.33 -13.18
CA LYS A 155 19.35 15.22 -13.90
C LYS A 155 18.74 16.32 -13.03
N TYR A 156 18.60 16.08 -11.72
CA TYR A 156 18.01 16.99 -10.73
C TYR A 156 18.94 17.13 -9.51
N PRO A 157 20.16 17.68 -9.69
CA PRO A 157 21.14 17.76 -8.62
C PRO A 157 20.60 18.55 -7.43
N GLY A 158 20.61 17.92 -6.24
CA GLY A 158 20.15 18.51 -4.99
C GLY A 158 18.66 18.34 -4.68
N GLU A 159 17.81 17.96 -5.64
CA GLU A 159 16.38 17.73 -5.39
C GLU A 159 16.11 16.39 -4.68
N PHE A 160 16.93 15.38 -4.96
CA PHE A 160 16.82 14.02 -4.41
C PHE A 160 18.09 13.63 -3.62
N PRO A 161 18.41 14.30 -2.50
CA PRO A 161 19.62 14.02 -1.75
C PRO A 161 19.56 12.61 -1.15
N GLU A 162 20.65 11.84 -1.33
CA GLU A 162 20.81 10.46 -0.84
C GLU A 162 20.61 10.33 0.67
N THR A 163 20.93 11.37 1.43
CA THR A 163 20.72 11.42 2.89
C THR A 163 19.25 11.39 3.29
N LEU A 164 18.35 11.83 2.40
CA LEU A 164 16.90 11.80 2.63
C LEU A 164 16.24 10.64 1.88
N TYR A 165 16.60 10.44 0.61
CA TYR A 165 16.08 9.39 -0.27
C TYR A 165 16.91 8.11 -0.14
N THR A 166 16.93 7.54 1.06
CA THR A 166 17.78 6.40 1.41
C THR A 166 17.27 5.09 0.81
N LEU A 167 18.16 4.11 0.66
CA LEU A 167 17.82 2.73 0.26
C LEU A 167 16.76 2.10 1.18
N ASP A 168 16.78 2.42 2.47
CA ASP A 168 15.77 1.93 3.41
C ASP A 168 14.35 2.43 3.10
N LYS A 169 14.19 3.74 2.80
CA LYS A 169 12.89 4.27 2.36
C LYS A 169 12.44 3.67 1.04
N PHE A 170 13.39 3.44 0.13
CA PHE A 170 13.10 2.77 -1.14
C PHE A 170 12.60 1.34 -0.91
N ARG A 171 13.29 0.56 -0.07
CA ARG A 171 12.88 -0.80 0.31
C ARG A 171 11.52 -0.81 0.96
N PHE A 172 11.28 0.06 1.94
CA PHE A 172 9.98 0.21 2.59
C PHE A 172 8.87 0.47 1.57
N ALA A 173 9.05 1.47 0.71
CA ALA A 173 8.05 1.84 -0.31
C ALA A 173 7.81 0.71 -1.32
N TRP A 174 8.88 0.15 -1.88
CA TRP A 174 8.82 -0.90 -2.89
C TRP A 174 8.16 -2.19 -2.38
N LYS A 175 8.46 -2.57 -1.13
CA LYS A 175 7.83 -3.74 -0.49
C LYS A 175 6.39 -3.47 -0.09
N THR A 176 6.08 -2.23 0.33
CA THR A 176 4.71 -1.80 0.67
C THR A 176 3.82 -1.94 -0.55
N ILE A 177 4.30 -1.46 -1.71
CA ILE A 177 3.59 -1.58 -2.99
C ILE A 177 3.26 -3.03 -3.31
N GLN A 178 4.23 -3.94 -3.21
CA GLN A 178 4.01 -5.36 -3.50
C GLN A 178 3.02 -6.04 -2.55
N ALA A 179 3.02 -5.64 -1.28
CA ALA A 179 2.22 -6.30 -0.27
C ALA A 179 0.77 -5.77 -0.18
N ARG A 180 0.52 -4.53 -0.65
CA ARG A 180 -0.69 -3.77 -0.26
C ARG A 180 -1.46 -3.14 -1.41
N THR A 181 -0.97 -3.21 -2.65
CA THR A 181 -1.64 -2.56 -3.77
C THR A 181 -2.82 -3.34 -4.32
N PHE A 182 -3.80 -2.57 -4.79
CA PHE A 182 -4.93 -3.03 -5.59
C PHE A 182 -4.66 -2.63 -7.05
N GLY A 183 -5.18 -3.42 -8.00
CA GLY A 183 -4.94 -3.16 -9.43
C GLY A 183 -5.84 -3.94 -10.39
N ARG A 184 -6.26 -5.16 -10.01
CA ARG A 184 -7.04 -6.04 -10.91
C ARG A 184 -8.33 -5.41 -11.47
N ARG A 185 -9.02 -4.59 -10.69
CA ARG A 185 -10.26 -3.89 -11.13
C ARG A 185 -10.14 -2.36 -11.05
N LEU A 186 -8.91 -1.86 -10.91
CA LEU A 186 -8.63 -0.44 -11.01
C LEU A 186 -8.01 -0.15 -12.37
N PRO A 187 -8.17 1.06 -12.91
CA PRO A 187 -7.48 1.43 -14.16
C PRO A 187 -5.95 1.55 -13.98
N TRP A 188 -5.45 1.45 -12.75
CA TRP A 188 -4.07 1.67 -12.35
C TRP A 188 -3.76 0.93 -11.05
N THR A 189 -2.48 0.67 -10.78
CA THR A 189 -2.02 0.20 -9.48
C THR A 189 -2.19 1.31 -8.43
N ALA A 190 -2.74 0.98 -7.25
CA ALA A 190 -2.88 1.92 -6.15
C ALA A 190 -2.80 1.28 -4.77
N LEU A 191 -2.26 2.04 -3.81
CA LEU A 191 -2.55 1.83 -2.41
C LEU A 191 -3.91 2.46 -2.09
N VAL A 192 -4.76 1.69 -1.42
CA VAL A 192 -6.10 2.12 -1.02
C VAL A 192 -6.13 2.13 0.51
N PRO A 193 -5.96 3.31 1.15
CA PRO A 193 -5.94 3.39 2.59
C PRO A 193 -7.18 2.74 3.23
N PHE A 194 -6.96 2.01 4.31
CA PHE A 194 -7.95 1.22 5.06
C PHE A 194 -8.34 -0.11 4.41
N ALA A 195 -8.51 -0.17 3.08
CA ALA A 195 -8.75 -1.44 2.41
C ALA A 195 -7.53 -2.39 2.54
N ASP A 196 -6.32 -1.85 2.53
CA ASP A 196 -5.06 -2.57 2.76
C ASP A 196 -4.80 -2.97 4.23
N CYS A 197 -5.71 -2.61 5.13
CA CYS A 197 -5.63 -2.94 6.55
C CYS A 197 -6.41 -4.21 6.91
N LEU A 198 -7.19 -4.76 5.98
CA LEU A 198 -7.84 -6.06 6.11
C LEU A 198 -6.81 -7.18 5.86
N ASN A 199 -6.84 -8.21 6.70
CA ASN A 199 -6.03 -9.40 6.48
C ASN A 199 -6.57 -10.20 5.30
N HIS A 200 -5.72 -11.05 4.72
CA HIS A 200 -6.11 -11.96 3.65
C HIS A 200 -6.65 -13.28 4.19
N SER A 201 -7.75 -13.76 3.62
CA SER A 201 -8.26 -15.12 3.83
C SER A 201 -8.89 -15.66 2.54
N ASN A 202 -9.21 -16.94 2.50
CA ASN A 202 -9.89 -17.55 1.34
C ASN A 202 -11.39 -17.22 1.34
N VAL A 203 -11.71 -15.93 1.22
CA VAL A 203 -13.06 -15.39 1.12
C VAL A 203 -13.26 -14.76 -0.26
N ALA A 204 -14.50 -14.59 -0.71
CA ALA A 204 -14.77 -13.91 -1.97
C ALA A 204 -15.09 -12.44 -1.70
N THR A 205 -14.15 -11.54 -1.98
CA THR A 205 -14.40 -10.09 -2.02
C THR A 205 -14.34 -9.55 -3.44
N LYS A 206 -14.99 -8.42 -3.66
CA LYS A 206 -14.88 -7.65 -4.90
C LYS A 206 -14.77 -6.18 -4.59
N TYR A 207 -14.16 -5.42 -5.48
CA TYR A 207 -14.19 -3.97 -5.44
C TYR A 207 -14.56 -3.40 -6.80
N ASP A 208 -15.06 -2.18 -6.78
CA ASP A 208 -15.24 -1.32 -7.95
C ASP A 208 -14.68 0.06 -7.69
N PHE A 209 -14.64 0.86 -8.75
CA PHE A 209 -14.14 2.22 -8.70
C PHE A 209 -14.93 3.11 -9.64
N ASP A 210 -15.33 4.27 -9.14
CA ASP A 210 -15.93 5.35 -9.92
C ASP A 210 -17.19 4.95 -10.70
N VAL A 211 -17.98 4.04 -10.11
CA VAL A 211 -19.27 3.63 -10.68
C VAL A 211 -20.23 4.80 -10.61
N ASP A 212 -20.86 5.12 -11.75
CA ASP A 212 -21.74 6.28 -11.92
C ASP A 212 -21.06 7.61 -11.53
N GLU A 213 -19.75 7.73 -11.82
CA GLU A 213 -18.94 8.92 -11.56
C GLU A 213 -18.90 9.36 -10.08
N ASN A 214 -19.09 8.40 -9.17
CA ASN A 214 -19.13 8.69 -7.73
C ASN A 214 -17.76 9.06 -7.13
N GLY A 215 -16.65 8.85 -7.85
CA GLY A 215 -15.31 9.13 -7.38
C GLY A 215 -14.81 8.23 -6.24
N MET A 216 -15.45 7.09 -6.00
CA MET A 216 -15.17 6.20 -4.86
C MET A 216 -14.58 4.86 -5.29
N PHE A 217 -13.58 4.39 -4.56
CA PHE A 217 -13.28 2.98 -4.43
C PHE A 217 -14.27 2.35 -3.43
N ARG A 218 -14.87 1.21 -3.76
CA ARG A 218 -15.79 0.51 -2.86
C ARG A 218 -15.45 -0.97 -2.79
N LEU A 219 -15.33 -1.52 -1.58
CA LEU A 219 -15.02 -2.93 -1.31
C LEU A 219 -16.23 -3.64 -0.70
N TYR A 220 -16.48 -4.85 -1.17
CA TYR A 220 -17.66 -5.65 -0.87
C TYR A 220 -17.29 -7.10 -0.58
N PRO A 221 -18.00 -7.78 0.33
CA PRO A 221 -18.16 -9.22 0.27
C PRO A 221 -18.91 -9.61 -1.01
N SER A 222 -18.64 -10.78 -1.57
CA SER A 222 -19.24 -11.24 -2.83
C SER A 222 -19.50 -12.75 -2.82
N SER A 223 -20.18 -13.25 -3.86
CA SER A 223 -20.55 -14.66 -3.98
C SER A 223 -21.35 -15.15 -2.77
N SER A 224 -20.80 -16.01 -1.93
CA SER A 224 -21.44 -16.49 -0.70
C SER A 224 -20.82 -15.91 0.58
N THR A 225 -19.90 -14.95 0.45
CA THR A 225 -19.25 -14.32 1.60
C THR A 225 -20.14 -13.24 2.20
N CYS A 226 -20.29 -13.30 3.51
CA CYS A 226 -20.83 -12.28 4.40
C CYS A 226 -20.02 -12.33 5.71
N PHE A 227 -20.16 -11.32 6.57
CA PHE A 227 -19.49 -11.31 7.88
C PHE A 227 -20.52 -11.06 8.97
N ALA A 228 -20.62 -11.95 9.94
CA ALA A 228 -21.48 -11.74 11.10
C ALA A 228 -20.82 -10.76 12.08
N LYS A 229 -21.64 -10.08 12.89
CA LYS A 229 -21.15 -9.24 13.98
C LYS A 229 -20.15 -9.99 14.86
N GLY A 230 -19.00 -9.36 15.09
CA GLY A 230 -17.90 -9.88 15.90
C GLY A 230 -16.88 -10.73 15.12
N GLU A 231 -17.15 -11.08 13.87
CA GLU A 231 -16.19 -11.79 13.02
C GLU A 231 -15.11 -10.86 12.49
N GLU A 232 -13.91 -11.43 12.26
CA GLU A 232 -12.87 -10.74 11.53
C GLU A 232 -13.28 -10.57 10.06
N VAL A 233 -13.06 -9.37 9.54
CA VAL A 233 -13.40 -9.00 8.16
C VAL A 233 -12.13 -9.10 7.33
N PHE A 234 -12.17 -9.94 6.30
CA PHE A 234 -11.04 -10.27 5.46
C PHE A 234 -11.18 -9.67 4.05
N ASN A 235 -10.03 -9.49 3.40
CA ASN A 235 -9.92 -9.35 1.96
C ASN A 235 -9.45 -10.68 1.32
N SER A 236 -9.61 -10.77 -0.01
CA SER A 236 -9.08 -11.83 -0.89
C SER A 236 -7.83 -11.38 -1.64
#